data_AF-A0A944T9C5-F1
#
_entry.id   AF-A0A944T9C5-F1
#
_cell.length_a   1.000
_cell.length_b   1.000
_cell.length_c   1.000
_cell.angle_alpha   90.00
_cell.angle_beta   90.00
_cell.angle_gamma   90.00
#
_symmetry.space_group_name_H-M   'P 1'
#
loop_
_entity.id
_entity.type
_entity.pdbx_description
1 polymer ?
#
loop_
_entity_poly.entity_id
_entity_poly.type
_entity_poly.pdbx_seq_one_letter_code
_entity_poly.pdbx_strand_id
1 'polypeptide(L)'
;MKLLFVTSTRVGDAILSTGLLHRVIENNADVQVTVACGPAAAPLFEAVPGLERIIVLDKMLWSLHWLRLWLLCVPRFWDLVIDLRNAPVTYLLARRQRRGMSRDGSDQRRVERMTRVLDLEQTPAPKLWTADKHVDFARAAIPDGGPVLAVGPTANWRAKTWRPENFAALIKRLTADDGILPGARVAVFGRDDERPMALRLISGIPDERRIDLVGKLDLLTAYACLA
;
A
#
# COMPACT_ATOMS: atom_id res chain seq x y z
N MET A 1 19.60 5.75 13.84
CA MET A 1 20.13 5.39 12.49
C MET A 1 19.33 6.14 11.42
N LYS A 2 19.97 6.82 10.46
CA LYS A 2 19.31 7.55 9.36
C LYS A 2 19.12 6.65 8.13
N LEU A 3 17.86 6.33 7.82
CA LEU A 3 17.45 5.49 6.71
C LEU A 3 16.83 6.33 5.58
N LEU A 4 17.34 6.18 4.36
CA LEU A 4 16.65 6.61 3.14
C LEU A 4 16.06 5.39 2.44
N PHE A 5 14.73 5.33 2.34
CA PHE A 5 14.00 4.25 1.69
C PHE A 5 13.36 4.76 0.39
N VAL A 6 13.95 4.42 -0.77
CA VAL A 6 13.45 4.80 -2.10
C VAL A 6 12.68 3.63 -2.71
N THR A 7 11.37 3.78 -2.87
CA THR A 7 10.46 2.72 -3.31
C THR A 7 9.61 3.12 -4.53
N SER A 8 8.79 2.17 -5.00
CA SER A 8 7.98 2.26 -6.22
C SER A 8 6.96 3.39 -6.16
N THR A 9 6.50 3.79 -7.35
CA THR A 9 5.39 4.72 -7.53
C THR A 9 4.03 4.02 -7.50
N ARG A 10 4.00 2.70 -7.72
CA ARG A 10 2.77 1.91 -7.71
C ARG A 10 2.49 1.40 -6.30
N VAL A 11 1.23 1.56 -5.87
CA VAL A 11 0.74 1.16 -4.54
C VAL A 11 1.09 -0.30 -4.21
N GLY A 12 0.81 -1.24 -5.13
CA GLY A 12 1.10 -2.66 -4.89
C GLY A 12 2.58 -2.95 -4.64
N ASP A 13 3.48 -2.46 -5.49
CA ASP A 13 4.92 -2.64 -5.30
C ASP A 13 5.44 -1.93 -4.02
N ALA A 14 4.85 -0.79 -3.66
CA ALA A 14 5.17 -0.07 -2.44
C ALA A 14 4.76 -0.88 -1.20
N ILE A 15 3.55 -1.46 -1.19
CA ILE A 15 3.09 -2.37 -0.12
C ILE A 15 4.05 -3.55 -0.02
N LEU A 16 4.38 -4.23 -1.13
CA LEU A 16 5.31 -5.37 -1.08
C LEU A 16 6.65 -4.99 -0.46
N SER A 17 7.14 -3.79 -0.74
CA SER A 17 8.43 -3.31 -0.22
C SER A 17 8.44 -2.99 1.27
N THR A 18 7.28 -2.80 1.90
CA THR A 18 7.25 -2.43 3.33
C THR A 18 7.75 -3.54 4.23
N GLY A 19 7.77 -4.80 3.78
CA GLY A 19 8.41 -5.89 4.51
C GLY A 19 9.90 -5.64 4.76
N LEU A 20 10.61 -5.04 3.80
CA LEU A 20 12.00 -4.64 3.99
C LEU A 20 12.13 -3.52 5.02
N LEU A 21 11.26 -2.51 4.91
CA LEU A 21 11.25 -1.39 5.85
C LEU A 21 10.95 -1.87 7.28
N HIS A 22 9.99 -2.78 7.43
CA HIS A 22 9.64 -3.41 8.70
C HIS A 22 10.84 -4.11 9.34
N ARG A 23 11.57 -4.91 8.56
CA ARG A 23 12.76 -5.62 9.07
C ARG A 23 13.85 -4.66 9.55
N VAL A 24 14.01 -3.51 8.91
CA VAL A 24 14.98 -2.49 9.35
C VAL A 24 14.54 -1.84 10.65
N ILE A 25 13.24 -1.50 10.78
CA ILE A 25 12.66 -0.91 11.99
C ILE A 25 12.75 -1.86 13.18
N GLU A 26 12.41 -3.15 13.00
CA GLU A 26 12.51 -4.16 14.07
C GLU A 26 13.92 -4.26 14.66
N ASN A 27 14.95 -4.14 13.82
CA ASN A 27 16.34 -4.24 14.24
C ASN A 27 16.92 -2.91 14.77
N ASN A 28 16.17 -1.80 14.69
CA ASN A 28 16.66 -0.46 15.01
C ASN A 28 15.54 0.40 15.61
N ALA A 29 15.39 0.38 16.94
CA ALA A 29 14.31 1.10 17.64
C ALA A 29 14.27 2.62 17.37
N ASP A 30 15.44 3.26 17.26
CA ASP A 30 15.58 4.71 17.01
C ASP A 30 15.94 5.02 15.55
N VAL A 31 15.34 4.32 14.60
CA VAL A 31 15.52 4.61 13.18
C VAL A 31 14.79 5.90 12.79
N GLN A 32 15.50 6.77 12.09
CA GLN A 32 14.99 7.97 11.46
C GLN A 32 14.72 7.66 9.99
N VAL A 33 13.45 7.46 9.63
CA VAL A 33 13.03 6.99 8.32
C VAL A 33 12.67 8.18 7.44
N THR A 34 13.39 8.33 6.33
CA THR A 34 12.96 9.16 5.20
C THR A 34 12.53 8.26 4.05
N VAL A 35 11.29 8.40 3.60
CA VAL A 35 10.75 7.62 2.46
C VAL A 35 10.70 8.49 1.22
N ALA A 36 11.17 7.98 0.07
CA ALA A 36 10.95 8.59 -1.23
C ALA A 36 10.11 7.66 -2.10
N CYS A 37 8.91 8.11 -2.49
CA CYS A 37 7.94 7.28 -3.21
C CYS A 37 7.05 8.13 -4.13
N GLY A 38 6.27 7.48 -4.99
CA GLY A 38 5.29 8.20 -5.82
C GLY A 38 4.09 8.72 -5.01
N PRO A 39 3.36 9.72 -5.52
CA PRO A 39 2.25 10.35 -4.81
C PRO A 39 1.16 9.36 -4.38
N ALA A 40 0.83 8.38 -5.21
CA ALA A 40 -0.18 7.37 -4.90
C ALA A 40 0.22 6.46 -3.71
N ALA A 41 1.51 6.27 -3.47
CA ALA A 41 2.02 5.39 -2.41
C ALA A 41 2.35 6.17 -1.12
N ALA A 42 2.49 7.49 -1.19
CA ALA A 42 2.89 8.33 -0.04
C ALA A 42 2.02 8.12 1.21
N PRO A 43 0.67 8.05 1.11
CA PRO A 43 -0.17 7.83 2.29
C PRO A 43 0.12 6.54 3.05
N LEU A 44 0.64 5.50 2.39
CA LEU A 44 0.97 4.22 3.02
C LEU A 44 2.08 4.35 4.10
N PHE A 45 2.89 5.41 4.01
CA PHE A 45 4.05 5.58 4.87
C PHE A 45 3.81 6.56 6.03
N GLU A 46 2.66 7.22 6.10
CA GLU A 46 2.39 8.29 7.06
C GLU A 46 2.46 7.85 8.53
N ALA A 47 2.12 6.59 8.81
CA ALA A 47 2.14 6.01 10.15
C ALA A 47 3.36 5.13 10.43
N VAL A 48 4.40 5.19 9.58
CA VAL A 48 5.63 4.42 9.78
C VAL A 48 6.34 4.88 11.08
N PRO A 49 6.74 3.96 11.97
CA PRO A 49 7.54 4.29 13.14
C PRO A 49 8.85 4.99 12.77
N GLY A 50 9.18 6.07 13.46
CA GLY A 50 10.40 6.83 13.21
C GLY A 50 10.40 7.64 11.91
N LEU A 51 9.23 7.84 11.28
CA LEU A 51 9.11 8.66 10.08
C LEU A 51 9.52 10.12 10.34
N GLU A 52 10.59 10.58 9.68
CA GLU A 52 10.98 11.99 9.66
C GLU A 52 10.32 12.74 8.50
N ARG A 53 10.28 12.11 7.32
CA ARG A 53 9.90 12.80 6.09
C ARG A 53 9.46 11.83 5.00
N ILE A 54 8.43 12.22 4.28
CA ILE A 54 8.06 11.62 2.99
C ILE A 54 8.43 12.60 1.87
N ILE A 55 9.23 12.15 0.93
CA ILE A 55 9.62 12.86 -0.29
C ILE A 55 8.78 12.29 -1.44
N VAL A 56 7.76 13.05 -1.84
CA VAL A 56 6.89 12.68 -2.96
C VAL A 56 7.61 12.94 -4.29
N LEU A 57 7.74 11.89 -5.10
CA LEU A 57 8.40 11.89 -6.40
C LEU A 57 7.38 12.01 -7.53
N ASP A 58 6.96 13.25 -7.80
CA ASP A 58 6.16 13.56 -8.97
C ASP A 58 7.00 13.50 -10.25
N LYS A 59 6.41 13.00 -11.34
CA LYS A 59 7.12 12.93 -12.62
C LYS A 59 7.35 14.34 -13.17
N MET A 60 8.57 14.84 -13.04
CA MET A 60 8.99 16.12 -13.62
C MET A 60 9.56 15.95 -15.04
N LEU A 61 9.51 17.02 -15.85
CA LEU A 61 10.20 17.10 -17.14
C LEU A 61 11.68 16.78 -17.00
N TRP A 62 12.25 16.16 -18.03
CA TRP A 62 13.66 15.73 -18.09
C TRP A 62 14.13 14.89 -16.88
N SER A 63 13.20 14.21 -16.20
CA SER A 63 13.48 13.44 -14.99
C SER A 63 14.10 14.24 -13.83
N LEU A 64 13.85 15.56 -13.78
CA LEU A 64 14.34 16.46 -12.72
C LEU A 64 13.91 16.06 -11.30
N HIS A 65 12.91 15.18 -11.17
CA HIS A 65 12.50 14.62 -9.89
C HIS A 65 13.63 13.85 -9.18
N TRP A 66 14.56 13.27 -9.93
CA TRP A 66 15.76 12.65 -9.35
C TRP A 66 16.76 13.69 -8.85
N LEU A 67 16.95 14.80 -9.58
CA LEU A 67 17.77 15.91 -9.12
C LEU A 67 17.17 16.54 -7.86
N ARG A 68 15.85 16.71 -7.82
CA ARG A 68 15.12 17.17 -6.62
C ARG A 68 15.33 16.22 -5.45
N LEU A 69 15.18 14.91 -5.65
CA LEU A 69 15.45 13.92 -4.60
C LEU A 69 16.89 14.06 -4.09
N TRP A 70 17.86 14.18 -4.99
CA TRP A 70 19.26 14.36 -4.63
C TRP A 70 19.48 15.62 -3.78
N LEU A 71 18.98 16.78 -4.22
CA LEU A 71 19.10 18.04 -3.49
C LEU A 71 18.48 17.97 -2.07
N LEU A 72 17.37 17.26 -1.92
CA LEU A 72 16.71 17.08 -0.63
C LEU A 72 17.45 16.11 0.31
N CYS A 73 18.27 15.22 -0.25
CA CYS A 73 18.98 14.18 0.50
C CYS A 73 20.48 14.46 0.69
N VAL A 74 21.10 15.30 -0.14
CA VAL A 74 22.54 15.59 -0.11
C VAL A 74 23.06 16.25 1.18
N PRO A 75 22.29 17.08 1.93
CA PRO A 75 22.80 17.71 3.15
C PRO A 75 22.99 16.75 4.33
N ARG A 76 22.65 15.46 4.18
CA ARG A 76 22.66 14.45 5.24
C ARG A 76 23.64 13.33 4.91
N PHE A 77 24.34 12.85 5.93
CA PHE A 77 25.02 11.55 5.88
C PHE A 77 24.03 10.44 6.25
N TRP A 78 23.89 9.44 5.39
CA TRP A 78 22.93 8.33 5.55
C TRP A 78 23.60 7.08 6.08
N ASP A 79 23.06 6.46 7.12
CA ASP A 79 23.59 5.18 7.61
C ASP A 79 23.26 4.05 6.63
N LEU A 80 22.02 4.04 6.14
CA LEU A 80 21.53 3.05 5.19
C LEU A 80 20.67 3.71 4.12
N VAL A 81 20.98 3.41 2.86
CA VAL A 81 20.14 3.76 1.72
C VAL A 81 19.60 2.47 1.10
N ILE A 82 18.29 2.26 1.16
CA ILE A 82 17.61 1.18 0.43
C ILE A 82 16.95 1.79 -0.79
N ASP A 83 17.44 1.45 -1.98
CA ASP A 83 16.94 1.99 -3.24
C ASP A 83 16.45 0.89 -4.17
N LEU A 84 15.14 0.70 -4.17
CA LEU A 84 14.47 -0.33 -4.98
C LEU A 84 14.23 0.11 -6.42
N ARG A 85 14.50 1.39 -6.72
CA ARG A 85 14.38 1.98 -8.06
C ARG A 85 15.72 2.05 -8.78
N ASN A 86 16.83 1.79 -8.08
CA ASN A 86 18.18 1.96 -8.59
C ASN A 86 18.40 3.34 -9.22
N ALA A 87 17.90 4.38 -8.56
CA ALA A 87 18.03 5.75 -9.00
C ALA A 87 19.51 6.16 -9.00
N PRO A 88 20.08 6.64 -10.13
CA PRO A 88 21.50 6.98 -10.23
C PRO A 88 21.96 7.98 -9.17
N VAL A 89 21.07 8.89 -8.78
CA VAL A 89 21.36 9.93 -7.77
C VAL A 89 21.66 9.37 -6.38
N THR A 90 21.18 8.17 -6.02
CA THR A 90 21.45 7.59 -4.70
C THR A 90 22.89 7.09 -4.57
N TYR A 91 23.59 6.86 -5.69
CA TYR A 91 25.01 6.50 -5.70
C TYR A 91 25.92 7.67 -5.32
N LEU A 92 25.44 8.90 -5.49
CA LEU A 92 26.17 10.14 -5.20
C LEU A 92 25.91 10.67 -3.79
N LEU A 93 25.04 10.01 -3.00
CA LEU A 93 24.76 10.41 -1.62
C LEU A 93 25.87 9.93 -0.68
N ALA A 94 26.29 10.80 0.25
CA ALA A 94 27.19 10.44 1.34
C ALA A 94 26.49 9.44 2.27
N ARG A 95 27.04 8.22 2.37
CA ARG A 95 26.39 7.12 3.08
C ARG A 95 27.37 6.07 3.58
N ARG A 96 26.98 5.33 4.63
CA ARG A 96 27.72 4.16 5.14
C ARG A 96 27.43 2.89 4.34
N GLN A 97 26.15 2.60 4.07
CA GLN A 97 25.75 1.44 3.26
C GLN A 97 24.67 1.80 2.25
N ARG A 98 24.67 1.11 1.11
CA ARG A 98 23.57 1.15 0.13
C ARG A 98 23.19 -0.26 -0.29
N ARG A 99 21.90 -0.52 -0.28
CA ARG A 99 21.25 -1.76 -0.70
C ARG A 99 20.25 -1.43 -1.80
N GLY A 100 20.11 -2.29 -2.80
CA GLY A 100 19.20 -2.04 -3.91
C GLY A 100 18.81 -3.33 -4.61
N MET A 101 17.84 -3.23 -5.51
CA MET A 101 17.39 -4.39 -6.28
C MET A 101 18.48 -4.86 -7.24
N SER A 102 18.82 -6.15 -7.20
CA SER A 102 19.71 -6.74 -8.21
C SER A 102 19.08 -6.62 -9.61
N ARG A 103 19.93 -6.44 -10.63
CA ARG A 103 19.51 -6.40 -12.04
C ARG A 103 19.13 -7.80 -12.55
N ASP A 104 19.64 -8.83 -11.92
CA ASP A 104 19.40 -10.23 -12.28
C ASP A 104 18.12 -10.80 -11.62
N GLY A 105 17.67 -11.96 -12.10
CA GLY A 105 16.54 -12.70 -11.55
C GLY A 105 15.18 -12.27 -12.10
N SER A 106 15.05 -12.05 -13.41
CA SER A 106 13.76 -11.76 -14.06
C SER A 106 12.78 -12.94 -14.01
N ASP A 107 13.28 -14.14 -13.75
CA ASP A 107 12.56 -15.39 -13.56
C ASP A 107 11.94 -15.55 -12.16
N GLN A 108 12.36 -14.75 -11.18
CA GLN A 108 11.91 -14.82 -9.78
C GLN A 108 10.73 -13.91 -9.48
N ARG A 109 9.94 -14.28 -8.46
CA ARG A 109 8.83 -13.44 -8.00
C ARG A 109 9.38 -12.15 -7.40
N ARG A 110 8.64 -11.04 -7.59
CA ARG A 110 9.05 -9.70 -7.11
C ARG A 110 9.37 -9.70 -5.62
N VAL A 111 8.58 -10.42 -4.82
CA VAL A 111 8.75 -10.55 -3.37
C VAL A 111 10.02 -11.31 -2.98
N GLU A 112 10.36 -12.38 -3.69
CA GLU A 112 11.59 -13.16 -3.46
C GLU A 112 12.84 -12.35 -3.80
N ARG A 113 12.75 -11.49 -4.82
CA ARG A 113 13.85 -10.56 -5.16
C ARG A 113 14.09 -9.51 -4.07
N MET A 114 13.07 -9.12 -3.31
CA MET A 114 13.22 -8.18 -2.20
C MET A 114 14.06 -8.78 -1.07
N THR A 115 13.92 -10.08 -0.81
CA THR A 115 14.71 -10.83 0.19
C THR A 115 16.22 -10.60 0.04
N ARG A 116 16.70 -10.54 -1.21
CA ARG A 116 18.13 -10.33 -1.53
C ARG A 116 18.62 -8.90 -1.29
N VAL A 117 17.74 -7.91 -1.13
CA VAL A 117 18.15 -6.52 -0.92
C VAL A 117 18.87 -6.37 0.43
N LEU A 118 18.40 -7.09 1.44
CA LEU A 118 18.95 -7.07 2.80
C LEU A 118 19.59 -8.42 3.20
N ASP A 119 19.86 -9.30 2.24
CA ASP A 119 20.38 -10.66 2.47
C ASP A 119 19.58 -11.44 3.52
N LEU A 120 18.25 -11.36 3.46
CA LEU A 120 17.36 -12.03 4.41
C LEU A 120 17.27 -13.53 4.10
N GLU A 121 17.11 -14.35 5.14
CA GLU A 121 16.90 -15.80 4.96
C GLU A 121 15.50 -16.12 4.40
N GLN A 122 14.51 -15.32 4.75
CA GLN A 122 13.12 -15.50 4.36
C GLN A 122 12.54 -14.24 3.75
N THR A 123 11.58 -14.42 2.84
CA THR A 123 10.85 -13.31 2.22
C THR A 123 10.06 -12.54 3.27
N PRO A 124 10.36 -11.25 3.48
CA PRO A 124 9.69 -10.48 4.51
C PRO A 124 8.24 -10.24 4.12
N ALA A 125 7.31 -10.57 5.02
CA ALA A 125 5.90 -10.26 4.82
C ALA A 125 5.70 -8.74 4.79
N PRO A 126 4.87 -8.21 3.87
CA PRO A 126 4.47 -6.81 3.89
C PRO A 126 3.84 -6.44 5.24
N LYS A 127 4.23 -5.27 5.77
CA LYS A 127 3.65 -4.71 6.98
C LYS A 127 3.22 -3.28 6.70
N LEU A 128 1.97 -2.95 7.01
CA LEU A 128 1.50 -1.58 7.06
C LEU A 128 1.32 -1.17 8.51
N TRP A 129 1.47 0.12 8.76
CA TRP A 129 1.26 0.73 10.06
C TRP A 129 0.07 1.67 9.95
N THR A 130 -0.75 1.68 10.98
CA THR A 130 -1.92 2.56 11.11
C THR A 130 -1.73 3.48 12.31
N ALA A 131 -2.44 4.60 12.30
CA ALA A 131 -2.61 5.47 13.44
C ALA A 131 -4.03 5.29 13.97
N ASP A 132 -4.29 5.77 15.20
CA ASP A 132 -5.59 5.63 15.86
C ASP A 132 -6.74 6.15 14.98
N LYS A 133 -6.54 7.26 14.27
CA LYS A 133 -7.52 7.83 13.33
C LYS A 133 -8.03 6.82 12.28
N HIS A 134 -7.16 5.93 11.79
CA HIS A 134 -7.55 4.92 10.79
C HIS A 134 -8.38 3.80 11.43
N VAL A 135 -7.98 3.39 12.64
CA VAL A 135 -8.65 2.33 13.41
C VAL A 135 -10.02 2.80 13.90
N ASP A 136 -10.11 4.02 14.41
CA ASP A 136 -11.36 4.62 14.87
C ASP A 136 -12.35 4.78 13.72
N PHE A 137 -11.88 5.25 12.56
CA PHE A 137 -12.73 5.30 11.37
C PHE A 137 -13.21 3.90 10.97
N ALA A 138 -12.31 2.91 10.90
CA ALA A 138 -12.66 1.55 10.52
C ALA A 138 -13.74 0.95 11.44
N ARG A 139 -13.59 1.12 12.77
CA ARG A 139 -14.59 0.69 13.76
C ARG A 139 -15.94 1.39 13.61
N ALA A 140 -15.93 2.69 13.30
CA ALA A 140 -17.16 3.44 13.08
C ALA A 140 -17.86 3.05 11.77
N ALA A 141 -17.08 2.80 10.71
CA ALA A 141 -17.59 2.46 9.39
C ALA A 141 -18.07 1.01 9.29
N ILE A 142 -17.41 0.10 10.00
CA ILE A 142 -17.71 -1.33 10.05
C ILE A 142 -17.83 -1.75 11.53
N PRO A 143 -18.95 -1.41 12.20
CA PRO A 143 -19.12 -1.76 13.61
C PRO A 143 -19.26 -3.27 13.79
N ASP A 144 -18.94 -3.75 14.99
CA ASP A 144 -19.19 -5.14 15.37
C ASP A 144 -20.68 -5.50 15.24
N GLY A 145 -20.98 -6.79 15.02
CA GLY A 145 -22.37 -7.24 14.85
C GLY A 145 -22.58 -8.34 13.83
N GLY A 146 -21.51 -9.01 13.39
CA GLY A 146 -21.59 -10.16 12.49
C GLY A 146 -20.65 -10.06 11.28
N PRO A 147 -20.62 -11.11 10.45
CA PRO A 147 -19.69 -11.20 9.32
C PRO A 147 -19.89 -10.06 8.32
N VAL A 148 -18.78 -9.64 7.71
CA VAL A 148 -18.75 -8.61 6.66
C VAL A 148 -18.01 -9.16 5.45
N LEU A 149 -18.66 -9.16 4.30
CA LEU A 149 -18.07 -9.50 3.02
C LEU A 149 -17.45 -8.24 2.41
N ALA A 150 -16.12 -8.16 2.38
CA ALA A 150 -15.40 -7.10 1.70
C ALA A 150 -15.30 -7.35 0.18
N VAL A 151 -15.67 -6.36 -0.62
CA VAL A 151 -15.68 -6.44 -2.10
C VAL A 151 -14.98 -5.22 -2.69
N GLY A 152 -13.92 -5.44 -3.47
CA GLY A 152 -13.32 -4.45 -4.36
C GLY A 152 -13.67 -4.77 -5.81
N PRO A 153 -14.75 -4.21 -6.39
CA PRO A 153 -15.30 -4.68 -7.66
C PRO A 153 -14.63 -4.07 -8.90
N THR A 154 -13.68 -3.16 -8.70
CA THR A 154 -13.08 -2.34 -9.77
C THR A 154 -11.61 -2.66 -9.99
N ALA A 155 -11.11 -2.29 -11.16
CA ALA A 155 -9.70 -2.38 -11.50
C ALA A 155 -9.33 -1.25 -12.46
N ASN A 156 -8.05 -0.91 -12.52
CA ASN A 156 -7.53 0.13 -13.41
C ASN A 156 -7.66 -0.19 -14.91
N TRP A 157 -7.86 -1.45 -15.26
CA TRP A 157 -8.05 -1.90 -16.64
C TRP A 157 -9.31 -2.74 -16.72
N ARG A 158 -10.24 -2.35 -17.61
CA ARG A 158 -11.55 -3.00 -17.77
C ARG A 158 -11.45 -4.51 -18.01
N ALA A 159 -10.42 -4.98 -18.73
CA ALA A 159 -10.21 -6.42 -18.96
C ALA A 159 -9.88 -7.21 -17.68
N LYS A 160 -9.48 -6.54 -16.61
CA LYS A 160 -9.25 -7.11 -15.27
C LYS A 160 -10.44 -6.92 -14.32
N THR A 161 -11.54 -6.33 -14.79
CA THR A 161 -12.73 -6.10 -13.99
C THR A 161 -13.76 -7.20 -14.26
N TRP A 162 -14.22 -7.89 -13.22
CA TRP A 162 -15.28 -8.88 -13.35
C TRP A 162 -16.63 -8.19 -13.56
N ARG A 163 -17.56 -8.84 -14.26
CA ARG A 163 -18.85 -8.22 -14.60
C ARG A 163 -19.66 -7.93 -13.33
N PRO A 164 -20.33 -6.76 -13.21
CA PRO A 164 -21.12 -6.41 -12.02
C PRO A 164 -22.19 -7.45 -11.66
N GLU A 165 -22.81 -8.06 -12.67
CA GLU A 165 -23.84 -9.08 -12.49
C GLU A 165 -23.29 -10.34 -11.81
N ASN A 166 -22.03 -10.68 -12.09
CA ASN A 166 -21.38 -11.81 -11.46
C ASN A 166 -21.05 -11.53 -10.00
N PHE A 167 -20.59 -10.31 -9.68
CA PHE A 167 -20.43 -9.88 -8.29
C PHE A 167 -21.76 -9.93 -7.54
N ALA A 168 -22.84 -9.40 -8.12
CA ALA A 168 -24.16 -9.41 -7.48
C ALA A 168 -24.66 -10.84 -7.22
N ALA A 169 -24.53 -11.73 -8.21
CA ALA A 169 -24.89 -13.14 -8.07
C ALA A 169 -24.05 -13.84 -7.00
N LEU A 170 -22.73 -13.57 -6.95
CA LEU A 170 -21.85 -14.14 -5.94
C LEU A 170 -22.21 -13.64 -4.54
N ILE A 171 -22.35 -12.32 -4.35
CA ILE A 171 -22.74 -11.71 -3.07
C ILE A 171 -24.04 -12.34 -2.57
N LYS A 172 -25.07 -12.41 -3.42
CA LYS A 172 -26.36 -13.02 -3.06
C LYS A 172 -26.20 -14.47 -2.58
N ARG A 173 -25.37 -15.27 -3.25
CA ARG A 173 -25.14 -16.68 -2.90
C ARG A 173 -24.31 -16.83 -1.61
N LEU A 174 -23.33 -15.95 -1.38
CA LEU A 174 -22.50 -16.00 -0.18
C LEU A 174 -23.27 -15.55 1.07
N THR A 175 -24.21 -14.60 0.91
CA THR A 175 -24.95 -13.98 2.04
C THR A 175 -26.37 -14.52 2.26
N ALA A 176 -26.77 -15.52 1.47
CA ALA A 176 -28.01 -16.26 1.67
C ALA A 176 -27.99 -17.04 3.00
N ASP A 177 -29.16 -17.43 3.50
CA ASP A 177 -29.30 -18.12 4.79
C ASP A 177 -28.54 -19.47 4.82
N ASP A 178 -28.44 -20.14 3.66
CA ASP A 178 -27.68 -21.37 3.43
C ASP A 178 -26.25 -21.12 2.88
N GLY A 179 -25.83 -19.86 2.78
CA GLY A 179 -24.52 -19.45 2.29
C GLY A 179 -23.40 -19.63 3.31
N ILE A 180 -22.15 -19.38 2.90
CA ILE A 180 -20.99 -19.45 3.81
C ILE A 180 -20.88 -18.23 4.75
N LEU A 181 -21.62 -17.15 4.46
CA LEU A 181 -21.67 -15.93 5.26
C LEU A 181 -23.13 -15.45 5.44
N PRO A 182 -24.02 -16.25 6.07
CA PRO A 182 -25.44 -15.93 6.16
C PRO A 182 -25.69 -14.57 6.79
N GLY A 183 -26.51 -13.76 6.11
CA GLY A 183 -26.89 -12.44 6.61
C GLY A 183 -25.75 -11.41 6.65
N ALA A 184 -24.58 -11.71 6.10
CA ALA A 184 -23.43 -10.81 6.16
C ALA A 184 -23.72 -9.45 5.51
N ARG A 185 -23.19 -8.41 6.13
CA ARG A 185 -23.12 -7.07 5.55
C ARG A 185 -22.07 -7.05 4.45
N VAL A 186 -22.22 -6.17 3.48
CA VAL A 186 -21.34 -6.09 2.32
C VAL A 186 -20.63 -4.74 2.31
N ALA A 187 -19.32 -4.75 2.51
CA ALA A 187 -18.48 -3.57 2.43
C ALA A 187 -17.89 -3.43 1.02
N VAL A 188 -18.23 -2.34 0.33
CA VAL A 188 -17.76 -2.07 -1.03
C VAL A 188 -16.64 -1.04 -1.00
N PHE A 189 -15.47 -1.43 -1.49
CA PHE A 189 -14.25 -0.64 -1.54
C PHE A 189 -13.96 -0.17 -2.97
N GLY A 190 -13.35 1.00 -3.10
CA GLY A 190 -12.95 1.56 -4.39
C GLY A 190 -12.55 3.01 -4.25
N ARG A 191 -11.85 3.53 -5.27
CA ARG A 191 -11.53 4.97 -5.34
C ARG A 191 -12.76 5.78 -5.79
N ASP A 192 -12.70 7.09 -5.57
CA ASP A 192 -13.82 7.98 -5.94
C ASP A 192 -14.11 7.95 -7.45
N ASP A 193 -13.07 7.98 -8.28
CA ASP A 193 -13.16 7.89 -9.74
C ASP A 193 -13.68 6.52 -10.25
N GLU A 194 -13.73 5.52 -9.37
CA GLU A 194 -14.25 4.18 -9.66
C GLU A 194 -15.73 4.01 -9.30
N ARG A 195 -16.32 4.99 -8.59
CA ARG A 195 -17.74 4.97 -8.19
C ARG A 195 -18.69 4.72 -9.37
N PRO A 196 -18.56 5.36 -10.55
CA PRO A 196 -19.45 5.09 -11.68
C PRO A 196 -19.46 3.61 -12.11
N MET A 197 -18.31 2.93 -12.01
CA MET A 197 -18.18 1.50 -12.36
C MET A 197 -18.80 0.59 -11.31
N ALA A 198 -18.72 0.98 -10.02
CA ALA A 198 -19.25 0.22 -8.90
C ALA A 198 -20.75 0.47 -8.64
N LEU A 199 -21.32 1.56 -9.16
CA LEU A 199 -22.65 2.04 -8.79
C LEU A 199 -23.74 0.98 -8.96
N ARG A 200 -23.73 0.24 -10.08
CA ARG A 200 -24.70 -0.84 -10.33
C ARG A 200 -24.65 -1.92 -9.25
N LEU A 201 -23.45 -2.27 -8.79
CA LEU A 201 -23.27 -3.25 -7.73
C LEU A 201 -23.72 -2.70 -6.38
N ILE A 202 -23.31 -1.46 -6.05
CA ILE A 202 -23.68 -0.76 -4.81
C ILE A 202 -25.21 -0.70 -4.68
N SER A 203 -25.91 -0.27 -5.72
CA SER A 203 -27.38 -0.17 -5.73
C SER A 203 -28.09 -1.52 -5.73
N GLY A 204 -27.40 -2.61 -6.08
CA GLY A 204 -27.94 -3.97 -6.04
C GLY A 204 -27.89 -4.63 -4.66
N ILE A 205 -27.19 -4.03 -3.70
CA ILE A 205 -27.09 -4.52 -2.32
C ILE A 205 -28.16 -3.83 -1.46
N PRO A 206 -28.97 -4.58 -0.68
CA PRO A 206 -29.96 -4.01 0.24
C PRO A 206 -29.35 -2.99 1.19
N ASP A 207 -30.03 -1.86 1.38
CA ASP A 207 -29.51 -0.71 2.14
C ASP A 207 -29.15 -1.08 3.58
N GLU A 208 -29.91 -1.97 4.22
CA GLU A 208 -29.67 -2.40 5.61
C GLU A 208 -28.40 -3.24 5.77
N ARG A 209 -27.92 -3.83 4.67
CA ARG A 209 -26.71 -4.67 4.64
C ARG A 209 -25.54 -4.00 3.93
N ARG A 210 -25.72 -2.79 3.40
CA ARG A 210 -24.71 -2.13 2.55
C ARG A 210 -23.81 -1.20 3.35
N ILE A 211 -22.51 -1.42 3.24
CA ILE A 211 -21.48 -0.51 3.74
C ILE A 211 -20.74 0.06 2.52
N ASP A 212 -21.17 1.24 2.06
CA ASP A 212 -20.56 1.91 0.91
C ASP A 212 -19.35 2.75 1.34
N LEU A 213 -18.14 2.27 1.03
CA LEU A 213 -16.87 2.92 1.35
C LEU A 213 -16.16 3.49 0.11
N VAL A 214 -16.80 3.43 -1.06
CA VAL A 214 -16.18 3.86 -2.32
C VAL A 214 -15.97 5.37 -2.33
N GLY A 215 -14.72 5.80 -2.50
CA GLY A 215 -14.31 7.21 -2.50
C GLY A 215 -14.24 7.86 -1.11
N LYS A 216 -14.42 7.10 -0.03
CA LYS A 216 -14.46 7.63 1.35
C LYS A 216 -13.20 7.37 2.17
N LEU A 217 -12.28 6.56 1.65
CA LEU A 217 -11.13 6.05 2.41
C LEU A 217 -9.80 6.45 1.77
N ASP A 218 -8.83 6.81 2.59
CA ASP A 218 -7.42 6.68 2.23
C ASP A 218 -6.94 5.22 2.31
N LEU A 219 -5.71 4.95 1.88
CA LEU A 219 -5.16 3.59 1.81
C LEU A 219 -4.96 2.94 3.17
N LEU A 220 -4.55 3.69 4.20
CA LEU A 220 -4.31 3.14 5.54
C LEU A 220 -5.63 2.88 6.27
N THR A 221 -6.65 3.71 6.04
CA THR A 221 -8.01 3.48 6.52
C THR A 221 -8.63 2.27 5.83
N ALA A 222 -8.44 2.10 4.51
CA ALA A 222 -8.87 0.88 3.82
C ALA A 222 -8.18 -0.38 4.36
N TYR A 223 -6.88 -0.31 4.68
CA TYR A 223 -6.18 -1.39 5.35
C TYR A 223 -6.75 -1.67 6.74
N ALA A 224 -7.03 -0.64 7.54
CA ALA A 224 -7.63 -0.79 8.88
C ALA A 224 -9.03 -1.45 8.82
N CYS A 225 -9.83 -1.16 7.78
CA CYS A 225 -11.12 -1.83 7.56
C CYS A 225 -11.00 -3.32 7.19
N LEU A 226 -9.83 -3.79 6.75
CA LEU A 226 -9.58 -5.16 6.33
C LEU A 226 -8.75 -5.97 7.36
N ALA A 227 -8.32 -5.32 8.44
CA ALA A 227 -7.39 -5.86 9.44
C ALA A 227 -8.08 -6.64 10.56
#